data_AF-A0A251X5B9-F1
#
_entry.id   AF-A0A251X5B9-F1
#
_cell.length_a   1.000
_cell.length_b   1.000
_cell.length_c   1.000
_cell.angle_alpha   90.00
_cell.angle_beta   90.00
_cell.angle_gamma   90.00
#
_symmetry.space_group_name_H-M   'P 1'
#
loop_
_entity.id
_entity.type
_entity.pdbx_description
1 polymer ?
#
loop_
_entity_poly.entity_id
_entity_poly.type
_entity_poly.pdbx_seq_one_letter_code
_entity_poly.pdbx_strand_id
1 'polypeptide(L)'
;MFLINLLSIILLLLLGLMAASVYLQAQSPPLRPVLEKLTQFQGMLGVSGLIFGVIWLIILLIKAGYVVLMALFGLACIFVLLSLGVLMGSQWVERWLQGSEQQQYLRDWRARLLPYQTQLGLAALVLSGLQLLWLIF
;
A
#
# COMPACT_ATOMS: atom_id res chain seq x y z
N MET A 1 9.43 -8.05 16.59
CA MET A 1 8.49 -8.62 15.61
C MET A 1 7.12 -7.96 15.72
N PHE A 2 6.57 -7.84 16.93
CA PHE A 2 5.32 -7.11 17.22
C PHE A 2 5.26 -5.68 16.63
N LEU A 3 6.30 -4.86 16.83
CA LEU A 3 6.36 -3.49 16.31
C LEU A 3 6.28 -3.40 14.78
N ILE A 4 6.98 -4.30 14.06
CA ILE A 4 6.99 -4.34 12.59
C ILE A 4 5.62 -4.74 12.06
N ASN A 5 4.97 -5.72 12.70
CA ASN A 5 3.63 -6.14 12.33
C ASN A 5 2.61 -5.01 12.54
N LEU A 6 2.68 -4.30 13.68
CA LEU A 6 1.84 -3.12 13.94
C LEU A 6 2.03 -2.04 12.87
N LEU A 7 3.28 -1.72 12.52
CA LEU A 7 3.56 -0.72 11.51
C LEU A 7 3.01 -1.14 10.13
N SER A 8 3.15 -2.41 9.76
CA SER A 8 2.60 -2.93 8.50
C SER A 8 1.07 -2.86 8.45
N ILE A 9 0.38 -3.16 9.57
CA ILE A 9 -1.08 -3.06 9.67
C ILE A 9 -1.51 -1.61 9.46
N ILE A 10 -0.84 -0.66 10.14
CA ILE A 10 -1.15 0.77 10.03
C ILE A 10 -0.91 1.25 8.60
N LEU A 11 0.20 0.85 7.97
CA LEU A 11 0.51 1.25 6.59
C LEU A 11 -0.47 0.62 5.59
N LEU A 12 -0.82 -0.66 5.72
CA LEU A 12 -1.83 -1.32 4.88
C LEU A 12 -3.20 -0.66 5.04
N LEU A 13 -3.59 -0.30 6.27
CA LEU A 13 -4.82 0.44 6.53
C LEU A 13 -4.81 1.79 5.84
N LEU A 14 -3.75 2.59 6.04
CA LEU A 14 -3.65 3.92 5.46
C LEU A 14 -3.63 3.87 3.92
N LEU A 15 -2.77 3.04 3.33
CA LEU A 15 -2.69 2.87 1.88
C LEU A 15 -3.99 2.33 1.31
N GLY A 16 -4.61 1.34 1.98
CA GLY A 16 -5.87 0.74 1.58
C GLY A 16 -7.03 1.72 1.59
N LEU A 17 -7.17 2.48 2.68
CA LEU A 17 -8.22 3.49 2.86
C LEU A 17 -8.09 4.61 1.82
N MET A 18 -6.86 4.99 1.49
CA MET A 18 -6.59 6.01 0.48
C MET A 18 -6.77 5.51 -0.95
N ALA A 19 -6.37 4.27 -1.25
CA ALA A 19 -6.58 3.65 -2.56
C ALA A 19 -8.05 3.31 -2.83
N ALA A 20 -8.81 3.00 -1.78
CA ALA A 20 -10.26 2.80 -1.83
C ALA A 20 -11.05 4.11 -1.60
N SER A 21 -10.39 5.27 -1.46
CA SER A 21 -11.04 6.53 -1.09
C SER A 21 -12.16 6.94 -2.05
N VAL A 22 -11.98 6.75 -3.35
CA VAL A 22 -13.02 7.04 -4.37
C VAL A 22 -14.29 6.22 -4.12
N TYR A 23 -14.14 4.95 -3.74
CA TYR A 23 -15.24 4.07 -3.40
C TYR A 23 -15.86 4.42 -2.03
N LEU A 24 -15.03 4.69 -1.02
CA LEU A 24 -15.47 5.05 0.32
C LEU A 24 -16.18 6.40 0.38
N GLN A 25 -15.76 7.39 -0.40
CA GLN A 25 -16.42 8.70 -0.52
C GLN A 25 -17.78 8.60 -1.22
N ALA A 26 -17.97 7.60 -2.07
CA ALA A 26 -19.24 7.32 -2.72
C ALA A 26 -20.25 6.68 -1.76
N GLN A 27 -19.79 5.84 -0.82
CA GLN A 27 -20.65 5.22 0.20
C GLN A 27 -20.87 6.07 1.45
N SER A 28 -19.87 6.83 1.87
CA SER A 28 -19.88 7.59 3.13
C SER A 28 -19.45 9.04 2.91
N PRO A 29 -20.39 9.92 2.50
CA PRO A 29 -20.16 11.36 2.33
C PRO A 29 -19.49 12.09 3.52
N PRO A 30 -19.77 11.76 4.81
CA PRO A 30 -19.15 12.49 5.92
C PRO A 30 -17.63 12.26 6.05
N LEU A 31 -17.06 11.24 5.40
CA LEU A 31 -15.62 10.94 5.46
C LEU A 31 -14.79 11.71 4.40
N ARG A 32 -15.43 12.39 3.45
CA ARG A 32 -14.77 13.16 2.38
C ARG A 32 -13.68 14.12 2.87
N PRO A 33 -13.91 15.02 3.85
CA PRO A 33 -12.89 15.99 4.25
C PRO A 33 -11.67 15.33 4.92
N VAL A 34 -11.86 14.18 5.57
CA VAL A 34 -10.77 13.42 6.19
C VAL A 34 -9.95 12.71 5.11
N LEU A 35 -10.63 12.09 4.14
CA LEU A 35 -9.99 11.41 3.02
C LEU A 35 -9.22 12.39 2.12
N GLU A 36 -9.76 13.57 1.85
CA GLU A 36 -9.05 14.62 1.09
C GLU A 36 -7.76 15.06 1.79
N LYS A 37 -7.79 15.31 3.11
CA LYS A 37 -6.57 15.63 3.87
C LYS A 37 -5.54 14.51 3.81
N LEU A 38 -5.98 13.26 3.91
CA LEU A 38 -5.10 12.11 3.75
C LEU A 38 -4.49 12.10 2.35
N THR A 39 -5.27 12.33 1.29
CA THR A 39 -4.77 12.31 -0.11
C THR A 39 -3.63 13.28 -0.38
N GLN A 40 -3.51 14.38 0.37
CA GLN A 40 -2.37 15.29 0.26
C GLN A 40 -1.03 14.63 0.63
N PHE A 41 -1.05 13.64 1.53
CA PHE A 41 0.12 12.87 1.95
C PHE A 41 0.28 11.54 1.18
N GLN A 42 -0.58 11.26 0.20
CA GLN A 42 -0.62 10.00 -0.54
C GLN A 42 0.72 9.61 -1.16
N GLY A 43 1.42 10.58 -1.75
CA GLY A 43 2.73 10.34 -2.37
C GLY A 43 3.79 9.92 -1.36
N MET A 44 3.90 10.65 -0.24
CA MET A 44 4.86 10.30 0.83
C MET A 44 4.52 8.95 1.47
N LEU A 45 3.25 8.71 1.79
CA LEU A 45 2.82 7.44 2.38
C LEU A 45 3.05 6.27 1.42
N GLY A 46 2.86 6.46 0.11
CA GLY A 46 3.19 5.48 -0.91
C GLY A 46 4.67 5.11 -0.91
N VAL A 47 5.56 6.11 -0.91
CA VAL A 47 7.02 5.88 -0.87
C VAL A 47 7.43 5.19 0.43
N SER A 48 6.93 5.66 1.58
CA SER A 48 7.20 5.03 2.89
C SER A 48 6.70 3.58 2.93
N GLY A 49 5.50 3.31 2.41
CA GLY A 49 4.94 1.97 2.29
C GLY A 49 5.79 1.06 1.41
N LEU A 50 6.28 1.57 0.27
CA LEU A 50 7.17 0.83 -0.62
C LEU A 50 8.46 0.44 0.09
N ILE A 51 9.14 1.40 0.72
CA ILE A 51 10.39 1.15 1.46
C ILE A 51 10.16 0.11 2.56
N PHE A 52 9.06 0.26 3.31
CA PHE A 52 8.73 -0.68 4.38
C PHE A 52 8.42 -2.09 3.86
N GLY A 53 7.73 -2.20 2.73
CA GLY A 53 7.45 -3.48 2.07
C GLY A 53 8.72 -4.21 1.64
N VAL A 54 9.70 -3.48 1.11
CA VAL A 54 11.01 -4.06 0.75
C VAL A 54 11.74 -4.56 1.98
N ILE A 55 11.79 -3.77 3.06
CA ILE A 55 12.41 -4.18 4.32
C ILE A 55 11.73 -5.44 4.87
N TRP A 56 10.39 -5.46 4.85
CA TRP A 56 9.63 -6.59 5.36
C TRP A 56 9.83 -7.86 4.51
N LEU A 57 9.94 -7.72 3.18
CA LEU A 57 10.29 -8.80 2.27
C LEU A 57 11.65 -9.40 2.59
N ILE A 58 12.67 -8.58 2.80
CA ILE A 58 14.02 -9.04 3.16
C ILE A 58 13.98 -9.81 4.48
N ILE A 59 13.28 -9.29 5.48
CA ILE A 59 13.12 -9.96 6.78
C ILE A 59 12.38 -11.30 6.62
N LEU A 60 11.33 -11.33 5.80
CA LEU A 60 10.55 -12.55 5.55
C LEU A 60 11.39 -13.62 4.83
N LEU A 61 12.22 -13.23 3.86
CA LEU A 61 13.14 -14.14 3.17
C LEU A 61 14.22 -14.70 4.11
N ILE A 62 14.79 -13.87 4.99
CA ILE A 62 15.79 -14.31 5.98
C ILE A 62 15.17 -15.26 7.03
N LYS A 63 13.90 -15.03 7.39
CA LYS A 63 13.18 -15.80 8.41
C LYS A 63 12.32 -16.93 7.85
N ALA A 64 12.39 -17.21 6.54
CA ALA A 64 11.57 -18.24 5.90
C ALA A 64 11.98 -19.65 6.39
N GLY A 65 11.48 -20.05 7.55
CA GLY A 65 11.47 -21.43 8.03
C GLY A 65 10.07 -22.02 7.88
N TYR A 66 9.96 -23.17 7.20
CA TYR A 66 8.91 -24.21 7.07
C TYR A 66 7.40 -23.91 7.24
N VAL A 67 6.95 -22.73 7.65
CA VAL A 67 5.53 -22.39 7.80
C VAL A 67 5.02 -21.74 6.52
N VAL A 68 4.74 -22.60 5.53
CA VAL A 68 4.32 -22.21 4.17
C VAL A 68 3.11 -21.28 4.19
N LEU A 69 2.14 -21.50 5.08
CA LEU A 69 0.92 -20.68 5.16
C LEU A 69 1.20 -19.24 5.64
N MET A 70 2.08 -19.08 6.66
CA MET A 70 2.50 -17.76 7.15
C MET A 70 3.27 -16.99 6.07
N ALA A 71 4.19 -17.69 5.38
CA ALA A 71 5.00 -17.09 4.34
C ALA A 71 4.14 -16.61 3.16
N LEU A 72 3.14 -17.38 2.75
CA LEU A 72 2.19 -17.00 1.70
C LEU A 72 1.35 -15.78 2.07
N PHE A 73 0.82 -15.75 3.30
CA PHE A 73 0.06 -14.59 3.77
C PHE A 73 0.93 -13.32 3.85
N GLY A 74 2.14 -13.43 4.40
CA GLY A 74 3.10 -12.33 4.45
C GLY A 74 3.47 -11.83 3.05
N LEU A 75 3.68 -12.74 2.09
CA LEU A 75 3.92 -12.40 0.68
C LEU A 75 2.76 -11.63 0.06
N ALA A 76 1.52 -12.03 0.32
CA ALA A 76 0.34 -11.32 -0.17
C ALA A 76 0.27 -9.88 0.39
N CYS A 77 0.50 -9.72 1.70
CA CYS A 77 0.56 -8.39 2.32
C CYS A 77 1.67 -7.52 1.73
N ILE A 78 2.88 -8.08 1.57
CA ILE A 78 4.01 -7.37 0.96
C ILE A 78 3.69 -6.98 -0.49
N PHE A 79 3.13 -7.89 -1.27
CA PHE A 79 2.79 -7.63 -2.67
C PHE A 79 1.80 -6.47 -2.79
N VAL A 80 0.74 -6.46 -1.98
CA VAL A 80 -0.25 -5.38 -1.96
C VAL A 80 0.37 -4.07 -1.48
N LEU A 81 1.19 -4.10 -0.42
CA LEU A 81 1.87 -2.93 0.11
C LEU A 81 2.83 -2.30 -0.91
N LEU A 82 3.61 -3.13 -1.61
CA LEU A 82 4.51 -2.69 -2.68
C LEU A 82 3.74 -2.14 -3.87
N SER A 83 2.69 -2.83 -4.31
CA SER A 83 1.88 -2.40 -5.46
C SER A 83 1.22 -1.04 -5.21
N LEU A 84 0.58 -0.87 -4.04
CA LEU A 84 0.02 0.41 -3.63
C LEU A 84 1.09 1.48 -3.40
N GLY A 85 2.22 1.09 -2.80
CA GLY A 85 3.37 1.97 -2.58
C GLY A 85 3.94 2.53 -3.88
N VAL A 86 4.10 1.70 -4.92
CA VAL A 86 4.52 2.12 -6.26
C VAL A 86 3.46 3.01 -6.90
N LEU A 87 2.19 2.60 -6.88
CA LEU A 87 1.09 3.34 -7.49
C LEU A 87 0.92 4.76 -6.92
N MET A 88 1.04 4.88 -5.60
CA MET A 88 0.85 6.14 -4.88
C MET A 88 2.14 6.96 -4.84
N GLY A 89 3.28 6.30 -4.61
CA GLY A 89 4.60 6.93 -4.57
C GLY A 89 5.05 7.47 -5.92
N SER A 90 4.61 6.88 -7.03
CA SER A 90 4.92 7.36 -8.38
C SER A 90 4.50 8.81 -8.63
N GLN A 91 3.43 9.32 -8.01
CA GLN A 91 3.05 10.75 -8.08
C GLN A 91 4.13 11.67 -7.52
N TRP A 92 4.78 11.21 -6.45
CA TRP A 92 5.82 11.97 -5.79
C TRP A 92 7.11 11.90 -6.61
N VAL A 93 7.46 10.71 -7.12
CA VAL A 93 8.62 10.52 -8.00
C VAL A 93 8.49 11.30 -9.32
N GLU A 94 7.27 11.40 -9.88
CA GLU A 94 7.02 12.16 -11.10
C GLU A 94 7.44 13.63 -10.98
N ARG A 95 7.33 14.22 -9.77
CA ARG A 95 7.76 15.61 -9.52
C ARG A 95 9.28 15.79 -9.65
N TRP A 96 10.06 14.73 -9.43
CA TRP A 96 11.52 14.76 -9.56
C TRP A 96 12.01 14.47 -10.98
N LEU A 97 11.17 13.88 -11.83
CA LEU A 97 11.49 13.48 -13.20
C LEU A 97 11.01 14.49 -14.25
N GLN A 98 10.58 15.68 -13.84
CA GLN A 98 9.98 16.68 -14.75
C GLN A 98 10.88 16.96 -15.96
N GLY A 99 10.33 16.80 -17.16
CA GLY A 99 11.03 17.08 -18.42
C GLY A 99 11.91 15.94 -18.96
N SER A 100 11.92 14.78 -18.30
CA SER A 100 12.61 13.57 -18.79
C SER A 100 11.67 12.65 -19.57
N GLU A 101 12.21 11.88 -20.52
CA GLU A 101 11.46 10.79 -21.17
C GLU A 101 10.94 9.76 -20.14
N GLN A 102 11.69 9.57 -19.04
CA GLN A 102 11.35 8.66 -17.94
C GLN A 102 10.04 9.06 -17.24
N GLN A 103 9.68 10.35 -17.24
CA GLN A 103 8.39 10.82 -16.73
C GLN A 103 7.21 10.24 -17.54
N GLN A 104 7.38 10.12 -18.85
CA GLN A 104 6.35 9.63 -19.75
C GLN A 104 6.17 8.12 -19.58
N TYR A 105 7.28 7.39 -19.51
CA TYR A 105 7.28 5.96 -19.15
C TYR A 105 6.60 5.70 -17.79
N LEU A 106 6.89 6.52 -16.77
CA LEU A 106 6.28 6.37 -15.45
C LEU A 106 4.76 6.61 -15.49
N ARG A 107 4.31 7.63 -16.24
CA ARG A 107 2.88 7.93 -16.43
C ARG A 107 2.15 6.80 -17.16
N ASP A 108 2.74 6.25 -18.21
CA ASP A 108 2.15 5.16 -18.98
C ASP A 108 2.04 3.87 -18.14
N TRP A 109 3.08 3.55 -17.37
CA TRP A 109 3.05 2.42 -16.44
C TRP A 109 1.97 2.60 -15.38
N ARG A 110 1.88 3.80 -14.82
CA ARG A 110 0.88 4.12 -13.79
C ARG A 110 -0.54 4.03 -14.34
N ALA A 111 -0.78 4.52 -15.56
CA ALA A 111 -2.08 4.46 -16.22
C ALA A 111 -2.59 3.01 -16.36
N ARG A 112 -1.68 2.04 -16.56
CA ARG A 112 -2.03 0.60 -16.62
C ARG A 112 -2.39 0.01 -15.27
N LEU A 113 -1.81 0.52 -14.19
CA LEU A 113 -2.02 0.02 -12.83
C LEU A 113 -3.18 0.70 -12.09
N LEU A 114 -3.51 1.94 -12.49
CA LEU A 114 -4.59 2.76 -11.92
C LEU A 114 -5.95 2.04 -11.83
N PRO A 115 -6.42 1.27 -12.85
CA PRO A 115 -7.68 0.53 -12.77
C PRO A 115 -7.74 -0.49 -11.62
N TYR A 116 -6.58 -1.02 -11.21
CA TYR A 116 -6.49 -2.00 -10.12
C TYR A 116 -6.34 -1.33 -8.75
N GLN A 117 -6.15 -0.01 -8.68
CA GLN A 117 -5.87 0.70 -7.42
C GLN A 117 -6.96 0.47 -6.37
N THR A 118 -8.24 0.55 -6.75
CA THR A 118 -9.35 0.33 -5.80
C THR A 118 -9.41 -1.12 -5.33
N GLN A 119 -9.18 -2.08 -6.22
CA GLN A 119 -9.16 -3.51 -5.87
C GLN A 119 -8.00 -3.83 -4.91
N LEU A 120 -6.82 -3.29 -5.19
CA LEU A 120 -5.65 -3.39 -4.31
C LEU A 120 -5.89 -2.69 -2.97
N GLY A 121 -6.61 -1.56 -2.98
CA GLY A 121 -7.00 -0.83 -1.77
C GLY A 121 -7.93 -1.66 -0.87
N LEU A 122 -8.95 -2.28 -1.45
CA LEU A 122 -9.84 -3.20 -0.73
C LEU A 122 -9.09 -4.43 -0.22
N ALA A 123 -8.21 -5.01 -1.04
CA ALA A 123 -7.36 -6.12 -0.62
C ALA A 123 -6.47 -5.72 0.57
N ALA A 124 -5.90 -4.53 0.57
CA ALA A 124 -5.11 -4.01 1.70
C ALA A 124 -5.95 -3.89 2.97
N LEU A 125 -7.21 -3.42 2.88
CA LEU A 125 -8.11 -3.34 4.02
C LEU A 125 -8.42 -4.74 4.58
N VAL A 126 -8.77 -5.70 3.73
CA VAL A 126 -9.06 -7.08 4.16
C VAL A 126 -7.83 -7.73 4.80
N LEU A 127 -6.65 -7.62 4.17
CA LEU A 127 -5.40 -8.16 4.68
C LEU A 127 -4.99 -7.50 6.00
N SER A 128 -5.20 -6.19 6.16
CA SER A 128 -4.90 -5.50 7.42
C SER A 128 -5.80 -5.99 8.56
N GLY A 129 -7.09 -6.23 8.30
CA GLY A 129 -8.01 -6.80 9.28
C GLY A 129 -7.63 -8.23 9.67
N LEU A 130 -7.30 -9.08 8.68
CA LEU A 130 -6.81 -10.44 8.92
C LEU A 130 -5.52 -10.46 9.73
N GLN A 131 -4.57 -9.59 9.38
CA GLN A 131 -3.29 -9.49 10.09
C GLN A 131 -3.47 -8.98 11.53
N LEU A 132 -4.43 -8.10 11.77
CA LEU A 132 -4.78 -7.61 13.11
C LEU A 132 -5.42 -8.71 13.96
N LEU A 133 -6.39 -9.46 13.41
CA LEU A 133 -6.97 -10.62 14.11
C LEU A 133 -5.89 -11.62 14.52
N TRP A 134 -4.98 -11.93 13.60
CA TRP A 134 -3.89 -12.86 13.85
C TRP A 134 -2.81 -12.34 14.81
N LEU A 135 -2.73 -11.03 15.04
CA LEU A 135 -1.85 -10.46 16.07
C LEU A 135 -2.45 -10.64 17.48
N ILE A 136 -3.78 -10.70 17.58
CA ILE A 136 -4.52 -10.73 18.84
C ILE A 136 -4.76 -12.16 19.34
N PHE A 137 -5.00 -13.11 18.43
CA PHE A 137 -5.21 -14.53 18.70
C PHE A 137 -3.92 -15.33 18.55
#